data_AF-A0A937T2L0-F1
#
_entry.id   AF-A0A937T2L0-F1
#
_cell.length_a   1.000
_cell.length_b   1.000
_cell.length_c   1.000
_cell.angle_alpha   90.00
_cell.angle_beta   90.00
_cell.angle_gamma   90.00
#
_symmetry.space_group_name_H-M   'P 1'
#
loop_
_entity.id
_entity.type
_entity.pdbx_description
1 polymer ?
#
loop_
_entity_poly.entity_id
_entity_poly.type
_entity_poly.pdbx_seq_one_letter_code
_entity_poly.pdbx_strand_id
1 'polypeptide(L)'
;MTAVTILPILSDRGGTEYRAIAGHHQSSGKTVGEALDALTHELTSEELGTLVVVQHQKPDPLFTAEQQERLKELMECWRTARDSDSSLSREEQTELDALVEAEVRAATDRATALADELRS
;
A
#
# COMPACT_ATOMS: atom_id res chain seq x y z
N MET A 1 14.39 -13.32 -15.75
CA MET A 1 14.06 -13.72 -14.37
C MET A 1 12.71 -13.13 -14.06
N THR A 2 11.76 -13.95 -13.60
CA THR A 2 10.42 -13.48 -13.21
C THR A 2 10.43 -13.26 -11.70
N ALA A 3 10.20 -12.02 -11.27
CA ALA A 3 10.08 -11.70 -9.85
C ALA A 3 8.72 -12.17 -9.33
N VAL A 4 8.71 -12.79 -8.14
CA VAL A 4 7.48 -13.17 -7.45
C VAL A 4 7.23 -12.26 -6.28
N THR A 5 6.07 -11.61 -6.30
CA THR A 5 5.56 -10.78 -5.21
C THR A 5 4.50 -11.55 -4.44
N ILE A 6 4.61 -11.59 -3.11
CA ILE A 6 3.58 -12.20 -2.24
C ILE A 6 2.98 -11.12 -1.34
N LEU A 7 1.67 -10.97 -1.39
CA LEU A 7 0.91 -9.93 -0.69
C LEU A 7 -0.10 -10.57 0.28
N PRO A 8 -0.17 -10.13 1.54
CA PRO A 8 -1.29 -10.47 2.40
C PRO A 8 -2.54 -9.71 1.92
N ILE A 9 -3.65 -10.43 1.77
CA ILE A 9 -4.96 -9.89 1.43
C ILE A 9 -5.95 -10.24 2.55
N LEU A 10 -6.84 -9.30 2.87
CA LEU A 10 -7.96 -9.55 3.78
C LEU A 10 -8.99 -10.40 3.05
N SER A 11 -9.22 -11.62 3.53
CA SER A 11 -10.27 -12.50 3.05
C SER A 11 -11.64 -12.02 3.53
N ASP A 12 -12.68 -12.25 2.73
CA ASP A 12 -14.09 -11.96 3.06
C ASP A 12 -14.54 -12.65 4.37
N ARG A 13 -13.80 -13.66 4.83
CA ARG A 13 -14.05 -14.41 6.06
C ARG A 13 -13.29 -13.89 7.29
N GLY A 14 -12.62 -12.74 7.18
CA GLY A 14 -11.91 -12.10 8.30
C GLY A 14 -10.56 -12.74 8.66
N GLY A 15 -9.94 -13.47 7.72
CA GLY A 15 -8.59 -14.02 7.86
C GLY A 15 -7.63 -13.44 6.83
N THR A 16 -6.32 -13.58 7.06
CA THR A 16 -5.29 -13.22 6.08
C THR A 16 -5.14 -14.34 5.06
N GLU A 17 -5.46 -14.07 3.81
CA GLU A 17 -5.04 -14.88 2.67
C GLU A 17 -3.76 -14.28 2.07
N TYR A 18 -3.01 -15.06 1.32
CA TYR A 18 -1.78 -14.63 0.65
C TYR A 18 -1.97 -14.79 -0.85
N ARG A 19 -1.62 -13.75 -1.61
CA ARG A 19 -1.62 -13.77 -3.07
C ARG A 19 -0.20 -13.72 -3.59
N ALA A 20 0.18 -14.68 -4.43
CA ALA A 20 1.48 -14.68 -5.12
C ALA A 20 1.28 -14.28 -6.58
N ILE A 21 2.18 -13.45 -7.12
CA ILE A 21 2.09 -12.87 -8.48
C ILE A 21 3.44 -13.02 -9.17
N ALA A 22 3.45 -13.63 -10.36
CA ALA A 22 4.61 -13.81 -11.24
C ALA A 22 4.26 -13.39 -12.68
N GLY A 23 4.64 -12.19 -13.11
CA GLY A 23 4.31 -11.73 -14.46
C GLY A 23 2.79 -11.69 -14.71
N HIS A 24 2.26 -12.60 -15.53
CA HIS A 24 0.83 -12.74 -15.82
C HIS A 24 0.12 -13.83 -14.99
N HIS A 25 0.86 -14.55 -14.16
CA HIS A 25 0.34 -15.60 -13.30
C HIS A 25 0.08 -15.07 -11.90
N GLN A 26 -1.03 -15.50 -11.30
CA GLN A 26 -1.33 -15.19 -9.91
C GLN A 26 -2.06 -16.35 -9.26
N SER A 27 -1.79 -16.57 -7.98
CA SER A 27 -2.41 -17.60 -7.17
C SER A 27 -2.69 -17.07 -5.76
N SER A 28 -3.58 -17.75 -5.04
CA SER A 28 -3.90 -17.42 -3.65
C SER A 28 -3.92 -18.65 -2.77
N GLY A 29 -3.52 -18.49 -1.51
CA GLY A 29 -3.52 -19.55 -0.50
C GLY A 29 -3.74 -18.99 0.90
N LYS A 30 -4.06 -19.86 1.85
CA LYS A 30 -4.18 -19.48 3.28
C LYS A 30 -2.82 -19.22 3.92
N THR A 31 -1.77 -19.71 3.29
CA THR A 31 -0.38 -19.48 3.69
C THR A 31 0.44 -18.99 2.51
N VAL A 32 1.56 -18.32 2.81
CA VAL A 32 2.57 -17.93 1.83
C VAL A 32 3.03 -19.12 0.99
N GLY A 33 3.27 -20.27 1.64
CA GLY A 33 3.69 -21.50 0.97
C GLY A 33 2.62 -22.04 0.02
N GLU A 34 1.36 -22.10 0.46
CA GLU A 34 0.25 -22.56 -0.38
C GLU A 34 0.04 -21.66 -1.61
N ALA A 35 0.16 -20.34 -1.45
CA ALA A 35 0.10 -19.43 -2.59
C ALA A 35 1.26 -19.68 -3.56
N LEU A 36 2.49 -19.86 -3.05
CA LEU A 36 3.67 -20.11 -3.89
C LEU A 36 3.63 -21.47 -4.59
N ASP A 37 3.17 -22.52 -3.89
CA ASP A 37 3.01 -23.87 -4.44
C ASP A 37 1.96 -23.86 -5.57
N ALA A 38 0.85 -23.14 -5.37
CA ALA A 38 -0.15 -22.95 -6.42
C ALA A 38 0.42 -22.17 -7.61
N LEU A 39 1.29 -21.17 -7.38
CA LEU A 39 1.92 -20.39 -8.45
C LEU A 39 2.92 -21.23 -9.26
N THR A 40 3.74 -22.03 -8.57
CA THR A 40 4.73 -22.90 -9.22
C THR A 40 4.11 -24.03 -10.02
N HIS A 41 2.86 -24.42 -9.72
CA HIS A 41 2.07 -25.30 -10.57
C HIS A 41 1.63 -24.68 -11.90
N GLU A 42 1.50 -23.35 -11.96
CA GLU A 42 1.13 -22.62 -13.17
C GLU A 42 2.33 -22.16 -14.00
N LEU A 43 3.52 -22.05 -13.39
CA LEU A 43 4.76 -21.67 -14.05
C LEU A 43 5.33 -22.82 -14.88
N THR A 44 5.77 -22.52 -16.10
CA THR A 44 6.34 -23.52 -17.00
C THR A 44 7.83 -23.77 -16.71
N SER A 45 8.38 -24.90 -17.16
CA SER A 45 9.76 -25.32 -16.87
C SER A 45 10.84 -24.31 -17.29
N GLU A 46 10.53 -23.35 -18.18
CA GLU A 46 11.44 -22.26 -18.57
C GLU A 46 11.56 -21.15 -17.51
N GLU A 47 10.67 -21.13 -16.50
CA GLU A 47 10.56 -20.10 -15.46
C GLU A 47 11.11 -20.54 -14.09
N LEU A 48 11.72 -21.74 -14.01
CA LEU A 48 12.25 -22.35 -12.78
C LEU A 48 13.37 -21.56 -12.07
N GLY A 49 13.87 -20.47 -12.66
CA GLY A 49 14.77 -19.49 -12.04
C GLY A 49 14.03 -18.35 -11.34
N THR A 50 13.03 -18.68 -10.53
CA THR A 50 12.13 -17.71 -9.89
C THR A 50 12.70 -17.17 -8.58
N LEU A 51 12.85 -15.85 -8.47
CA LEU A 51 13.29 -15.15 -7.26
C LEU A 51 12.05 -14.66 -6.48
N VAL A 52 11.90 -15.13 -5.24
CA VAL A 52 10.80 -14.72 -4.35
C VAL A 52 11.30 -13.62 -3.42
N VAL A 53 10.67 -12.44 -3.47
CA VAL A 53 10.98 -11.31 -2.59
C VAL A 53 9.82 -11.11 -1.61
N VAL A 54 10.09 -11.33 -0.32
CA VAL A 54 9.12 -11.08 0.76
C VAL A 54 9.37 -9.70 1.33
N GLN A 55 8.48 -8.74 1.02
CA GLN A 55 8.52 -7.42 1.65
C GLN A 55 7.57 -7.39 2.84
N HIS A 56 8.11 -7.14 4.03
CA HIS A 56 7.30 -6.77 5.18
C HIS A 56 6.83 -5.33 4.99
N GLN A 57 5.51 -5.10 4.99
CA GLN A 57 4.97 -3.75 5.10
C GLN A 57 5.48 -3.12 6.40
N LYS A 58 6.48 -2.25 6.28
CA LYS A 58 6.91 -1.41 7.38
C LYS A 58 5.87 -0.31 7.57
N PRO A 59 5.60 0.12 8.82
CA PRO A 59 4.81 1.32 9.05
C PRO A 59 5.44 2.45 8.26
N ASP A 60 4.61 3.21 7.56
CA ASP A 60 5.05 4.28 6.67
C ASP A 60 5.85 5.32 7.47
N PRO A 61 7.17 5.43 7.26
CA PRO A 61 7.95 6.43 7.97
C PRO A 61 7.80 7.82 7.35
N LEU A 62 7.23 7.91 6.14
CA LEU A 62 7.12 9.14 5.34
C LEU A 62 5.87 9.93 5.72
N PHE A 63 4.81 9.26 6.17
CA PHE A 63 3.62 9.89 6.74
C PHE A 63 3.09 9.06 7.92
N THR A 64 3.22 9.59 9.13
CA THR A 64 2.96 8.82 10.35
C THR A 64 1.46 8.62 10.60
N ALA A 65 1.12 7.60 11.39
CA ALA A 65 -0.27 7.35 11.80
C ALA A 65 -0.89 8.57 12.53
N GLU A 66 -0.10 9.32 13.29
CA GLU A 66 -0.54 10.55 13.97
C GLU A 66 -0.91 11.65 12.96
N GLN A 67 -0.08 11.84 11.92
CA GLN A 67 -0.36 12.80 10.85
C GLN A 67 -1.61 12.41 10.04
N GLN A 68 -1.81 11.10 9.82
CA GLN A 68 -2.98 10.58 9.14
C GLN A 68 -4.27 10.79 9.93
N GLU A 69 -4.25 10.52 11.24
CA GLU A 69 -5.42 10.76 12.08
C GLU A 69 -5.74 12.26 12.12
N ARG A 70 -4.73 13.12 12.28
CA ARG A 70 -4.91 14.57 12.28
C ARG A 70 -5.48 15.11 10.97
N LEU A 71 -4.98 14.62 9.84
CA LEU A 71 -5.51 14.98 8.52
C LEU A 71 -6.99 14.57 8.37
N LYS A 72 -7.35 13.38 8.85
CA LYS A 72 -8.72 12.88 8.82
C LYS A 72 -9.66 13.77 9.64
N GLU A 73 -9.27 14.13 10.86
CA GLU A 73 -10.02 15.06 11.72
C GLU A 73 -10.26 16.40 11.01
N LEU A 74 -9.20 17.01 10.47
CA LEU A 74 -9.30 18.29 9.77
C LEU A 74 -10.15 18.20 8.50
N MET A 75 -10.09 17.09 7.77
CA MET A 75 -10.94 16.83 6.60
C MET A 75 -12.41 16.63 6.95
N GLU A 76 -12.72 16.08 8.13
CA GLU A 76 -14.09 15.96 8.65
C GLU A 76 -14.62 17.33 9.09
N CYS A 77 -13.80 18.12 9.79
CA CYS A 77 -14.12 19.51 10.14
C CYS A 77 -14.32 20.38 8.90
N TRP A 78 -13.44 20.26 7.89
CA TRP A 78 -13.55 20.97 6.63
C TRP A 78 -14.84 20.63 5.89
N ARG A 79 -15.20 19.34 5.82
CA ARG A 79 -16.46 18.89 5.20
C ARG A 79 -17.67 19.46 5.94
N THR A 80 -17.68 19.38 7.26
CA THR A 80 -18.78 19.90 8.10
C THR A 80 -18.93 21.42 7.93
N ALA A 81 -17.82 22.15 7.92
CA ALA A 81 -17.81 23.60 7.71
C ALA A 81 -18.36 23.93 6.32
N ARG A 82 -17.87 23.26 5.27
CA ARG A 82 -18.34 23.42 3.89
C ARG A 82 -19.84 23.14 3.75
N ASP A 83 -20.33 22.07 4.36
CA ASP A 83 -21.76 21.70 4.32
C ASP A 83 -22.65 22.71 5.07
N SER A 84 -22.06 23.46 6.01
CA SER A 84 -22.70 24.52 6.80
C SER A 84 -22.44 25.93 6.24
N ASP A 85 -21.94 26.04 5.00
CA ASP A 85 -21.54 27.29 4.33
C ASP A 85 -20.56 28.16 5.15
N SER A 86 -19.79 27.49 6.00
CA SER A 86 -18.78 28.03 6.90
C SER A 86 -17.38 27.65 6.41
N SER A 87 -16.37 28.41 6.82
CA SER A 87 -14.97 28.10 6.53
C SER A 87 -14.23 27.66 7.79
N LEU A 88 -13.23 26.78 7.64
CA LEU A 88 -12.25 26.53 8.69
C LEU A 88 -11.56 27.84 9.11
N SER A 89 -11.04 27.87 10.34
CA SER A 89 -10.18 28.96 10.75
C SER A 89 -8.90 29.01 9.89
N ARG A 90 -8.25 30.18 9.83
CA ARG A 90 -7.01 30.34 9.06
C ARG A 90 -5.90 29.39 9.55
N GLU A 91 -5.84 29.13 10.85
CA GLU A 91 -4.86 28.23 11.46
C GLU A 91 -5.11 26.78 11.04
N GLU A 92 -6.37 26.31 11.14
CA GLU A 92 -6.75 24.96 10.72
C GLU A 92 -6.57 24.74 9.21
N GLN A 93 -6.87 25.76 8.38
CA GLN A 93 -6.64 25.67 6.94
C GLN A 93 -5.14 25.58 6.61
N THR A 94 -4.31 26.35 7.32
CA THR A 94 -2.84 26.29 7.13
C THR A 94 -2.28 24.94 7.57
N GLU A 95 -2.79 24.38 8.67
CA GLU A 95 -2.42 23.04 9.14
C GLU A 95 -2.86 21.96 8.14
N LEU A 96 -4.09 22.05 7.61
CA LEU A 96 -4.61 21.15 6.59
C LEU A 96 -3.77 21.19 5.31
N ASP A 97 -3.45 22.38 4.81
CA ASP A 97 -2.64 22.55 3.60
C ASP A 97 -1.23 21.95 3.79
N ALA A 98 -0.62 22.16 4.97
CA ALA A 98 0.69 21.58 5.30
C ALA A 98 0.66 20.05 5.39
N LEU A 99 -0.39 19.47 5.98
CA LEU A 99 -0.57 18.02 6.06
C LEU A 99 -0.84 17.40 4.68
N VAL A 100 -1.63 18.06 3.84
CA VAL A 100 -1.86 17.64 2.45
C VAL A 100 -0.56 17.67 1.65
N GLU A 101 0.24 18.73 1.77
CA GLU A 101 1.54 18.80 1.10
C GLU A 101 2.48 17.68 1.59
N ALA A 102 2.52 17.43 2.90
CA ALA A 102 3.31 16.35 3.48
C ALA A 102 2.90 14.97 2.94
N GLU A 103 1.60 14.68 2.84
CA GLU A 103 1.10 13.42 2.28
C GLU A 103 1.42 13.27 0.79
N VAL A 104 1.29 14.34 0.00
CA VAL A 104 1.65 14.31 -1.43
C VAL A 104 3.14 14.04 -1.61
N ARG A 105 3.99 14.64 -0.77
CA ARG A 105 5.43 14.39 -0.79
C ARG A 105 5.76 12.95 -0.38
N ALA A 106 5.17 12.47 0.71
CA ALA A 106 5.31 11.09 1.14
C ALA A 106 4.87 10.09 0.06
N ALA A 107 3.75 10.34 -0.61
CA ALA A 107 3.28 9.52 -1.74
C ALA A 107 4.28 9.49 -2.90
N THR A 108 4.91 10.63 -3.21
CA THR A 108 5.94 10.74 -4.24
C THR A 108 7.19 9.95 -3.86
N ASP A 109 7.63 10.05 -2.61
CA ASP A 109 8.78 9.31 -2.09
C ASP A 109 8.51 7.80 -2.08
N ARG A 110 7.32 7.36 -1.69
CA ARG A 110 6.87 5.96 -1.79
C ARG A 110 6.91 5.45 -3.22
N ALA A 111 6.40 6.22 -4.18
CA ALA A 111 6.40 5.85 -5.58
C ALA A 111 7.83 5.78 -6.16
N THR A 112 8.71 6.69 -5.74
CA THR A 112 10.12 6.72 -6.16
C THR A 112 10.88 5.51 -5.60
N ALA A 113 10.73 5.22 -4.30
CA ALA A 113 11.34 4.05 -3.68
C ALA A 113 10.93 2.74 -4.38
N LEU A 114 9.62 2.59 -4.68
CA LEU A 114 9.12 1.43 -5.42
C LEU A 114 9.69 1.36 -6.84
N ALA A 115 9.79 2.50 -7.54
CA ALA A 115 10.34 2.54 -8.90
C ALA A 115 11.83 2.18 -8.92
N ASP A 116 12.59 2.56 -7.89
CA ASP A 116 14.01 2.21 -7.76
C ASP A 116 14.19 0.71 -7.43
N GLU A 117 13.37 0.14 -6.55
CA GLU A 117 13.37 -1.31 -6.25
C GLU A 117 13.05 -2.17 -7.47
N LEU A 118 12.17 -1.71 -8.37
CA LEU A 118 11.84 -2.43 -9.60
C LEU A 118 12.91 -2.32 -10.70
N ARG A 119 13.86 -1.38 -10.57
CA ARG A 119 14.97 -1.19 -11.52
C ARG A 119 16.25 -1.93 -11.12
N SER A 120 16.38 -2.31 -9.84
CA SER A 120 17.52 -3.07 -9.30
C SER A 120 17.38 -4.58 -9.54
#